data_AF-A0A844Z1A4-F1
#
_entry.id   AF-A0A844Z1A4-F1
#
_cell.length_a   1.000
_cell.length_b   1.000
_cell.length_c   1.000
_cell.angle_alpha   90.00
_cell.angle_beta   90.00
_cell.angle_gamma   90.00
#
_symmetry.space_group_name_H-M   'P 1'
#
loop_
_entity.id
_entity.type
_entity.pdbx_description
1 polymer ?
#
loop_
_entity_poly.entity_id
_entity_poly.type
_entity_poly.pdbx_seq_one_letter_code
_entity_poly.pdbx_strand_id
1 'polypeptide(L)'
;MRWFFAYHRRLMDRLYHGNLFSGPDKLEHMAPFLVGMGLVIVVAYLFGPIGKPVRIWLVAALCGPGAIWFVYVLFHELRSLPGRYRRHRELE
;
A
#
# COMPACT_ATOMS: atom_id res chain seq x y z
N MET A 1 3.94 -9.76 16.22
CA MET A 1 2.76 -10.11 15.39
C MET A 1 1.46 -9.42 15.82
N ARG A 2 1.08 -9.39 17.10
CA ARG A 2 -0.18 -8.74 17.56
C ARG A 2 -0.39 -7.31 17.05
N TRP A 3 0.67 -6.49 17.01
CA TRP A 3 0.62 -5.13 16.49
C TRP A 3 0.26 -5.05 15.00
N PHE A 4 0.79 -5.95 14.17
CA PHE A 4 0.49 -6.01 12.74
C PHE A 4 -0.99 -6.36 12.50
N PHE A 5 -1.53 -7.36 13.21
CA PHE A 5 -2.94 -7.72 13.11
C PHE A 5 -3.86 -6.59 13.57
N ALA A 6 -3.49 -5.87 14.63
CA ALA A 6 -4.23 -4.71 15.10
C ALA A 6 -4.22 -3.58 14.06
N TYR A 7 -3.06 -3.31 13.44
CA TYR A 7 -2.94 -2.34 12.35
C TYR A 7 -3.78 -2.74 11.14
N HIS A 8 -3.68 -3.99 10.69
CA HIS A 8 -4.44 -4.55 9.59
C HIS A 8 -5.95 -4.45 9.81
N ARG A 9 -6.44 -4.80 11.00
CA ARG A 9 -7.86 -4.71 11.34
C ARG A 9 -8.37 -3.28 11.28
N ARG A 10 -7.64 -2.31 11.86
CA ARG A 10 -8.01 -0.88 11.78
C ARG A 10 -8.02 -0.38 10.33
N LEU A 11 -7.05 -0.80 9.53
CA LEU A 11 -6.97 -0.45 8.12
C LEU A 11 -8.18 -0.98 7.35
N MET A 12 -8.51 -2.26 7.50
CA MET A 12 -9.67 -2.85 6.83
C MET A 12 -10.99 -2.22 7.30
N ASP A 13 -11.16 -1.98 8.60
CA ASP A 13 -12.35 -1.29 9.12
C ASP A 13 -12.51 0.09 8.46
N ARG A 14 -11.44 0.87 8.35
CA ARG A 14 -11.45 2.19 7.67
C ARG A 14 -11.77 2.08 6.19
N LEU A 15 -11.19 1.12 5.45
CA LEU A 15 -11.45 0.95 4.01
C LEU A 15 -12.93 0.60 3.76
N TYR A 16 -13.50 -0.30 4.56
CA TYR A 16 -14.87 -0.79 4.38
C TYR A 16 -15.96 0.10 4.96
N HIS A 17 -15.67 0.89 6.00
CA HIS A 17 -16.64 1.70 6.73
C HIS A 17 -16.38 3.21 6.61
N GLY A 18 -15.28 3.62 5.98
CA GLY A 18 -14.94 5.02 5.74
C GLY A 18 -15.88 5.70 4.74
N ASN A 19 -15.79 7.03 4.70
CA ASN A 19 -16.56 7.87 3.78
C ASN A 19 -16.09 7.69 2.32
N LEU A 20 -16.95 8.05 1.36
CA LEU A 20 -16.65 7.88 -0.06
C LEU A 20 -15.39 8.67 -0.48
N PHE A 21 -15.21 9.87 0.07
CA PHE A 21 -14.18 10.84 -0.33
C PHE A 21 -13.11 11.12 0.73
N SER A 22 -12.92 10.26 1.72
CA SER A 22 -11.79 10.41 2.66
C SER A 22 -10.45 10.14 1.94
N GLY A 23 -9.89 11.15 1.26
CA GLY A 23 -8.43 11.37 1.19
C GLY A 23 -7.99 12.12 2.45
N PRO A 24 -6.70 12.34 2.76
CA PRO A 24 -5.41 11.90 2.21
C PRO A 24 -4.85 10.62 2.89
N ASP A 25 -5.63 9.95 3.74
CA ASP A 25 -5.25 8.75 4.51
C ASP A 25 -4.68 7.58 3.68
N LYS A 26 -4.97 7.54 2.38
CA LYS A 26 -4.54 6.45 1.50
C LYS A 26 -3.03 6.41 1.26
N LEU A 27 -2.34 7.55 1.42
CA LEU A 27 -0.89 7.65 1.22
C LEU A 27 -0.11 6.87 2.29
N GLU A 28 -0.60 6.87 3.53
CA GLU A 28 -0.03 6.05 4.62
C GLU A 28 -0.14 4.55 4.31
N HIS A 29 -1.18 4.13 3.60
CA HIS A 29 -1.36 2.74 3.20
C HIS A 29 -0.38 2.30 2.12
N MET A 30 0.17 3.26 1.37
CA MET A 30 1.22 3.06 0.37
C MET A 30 2.64 3.11 0.96
N ALA A 31 2.78 3.43 2.25
CA ALA A 31 4.09 3.60 2.90
C ALA A 31 5.04 2.40 2.70
N PRO A 32 4.62 1.12 2.80
CA PRO A 32 5.53 -0.01 2.59
C PRO A 32 6.13 -0.03 1.17
N PHE A 33 5.34 0.37 0.16
CA PHE A 33 5.80 0.46 -1.21
C PHE A 33 6.74 1.67 -1.42
N LEU A 34 6.38 2.83 -0.85
CA LEU A 34 7.21 4.04 -0.94
C LEU A 34 8.56 3.87 -0.23
N VAL A 35 8.58 3.19 0.92
CA VAL A 35 9.82 2.84 1.63
C VAL A 35 10.68 1.90 0.78
N GLY A 36 10.09 0.88 0.16
CA GLY A 36 10.79 -0.01 -0.77
C GLY A 36 11.41 0.74 -1.95
N MET A 37 10.66 1.64 -2.59
CA MET A 37 11.17 2.49 -3.66
C MET A 37 12.30 3.42 -3.20
N GLY A 38 12.15 4.05 -2.03
CA GLY A 38 13.17 4.90 -1.45
C GLY A 38 14.49 4.15 -1.20
N LEU A 39 14.41 2.93 -0.65
CA LEU A 39 15.58 2.07 -0.44
C LEU A 39 16.26 1.68 -1.76
N VAL A 40 15.49 1.38 -2.82
CA VAL A 40 16.05 1.09 -4.14
C VAL A 40 16.81 2.30 -4.70
N ILE A 41 16.27 3.52 -4.55
CA ILE A 41 16.94 4.75 -4.99
C ILE A 41 18.25 4.96 -4.22
N VAL A 42 18.22 4.80 -2.89
CA VAL A 42 19.42 4.95 -2.04
C VAL A 42 20.49 3.92 -2.42
N VAL A 43 20.11 2.65 -2.61
CA VAL A 43 21.04 1.60 -3.03
C VAL A 43 21.62 1.88 -4.41
N ALA A 44 20.80 2.34 -5.37
CA ALA A 44 21.27 2.70 -6.70
C ALA A 44 22.25 3.89 -6.68
N TYR A 45 22.01 4.87 -5.79
CA TYR A 45 22.89 6.03 -5.61
C TYR A 45 24.23 5.64 -4.97
N LEU A 46 24.22 4.81 -3.92
CA LEU A 46 25.42 4.45 -3.17
C LEU A 46 26.33 3.43 -3.88
N PHE A 47 25.74 2.46 -4.58
CA PHE A 47 26.49 1.34 -5.17
C PHE A 47 26.66 1.45 -6.70
N GLY A 48 26.15 2.52 -7.32
CA GLY A 48 26.24 2.73 -8.76
C GLY A 48 25.49 1.66 -9.57
N PRO A 49 25.82 1.48 -10.86
CA PRO A 49 25.16 0.49 -11.72
C PRO A 49 25.57 -0.93 -11.33
N ILE A 50 24.87 -1.48 -10.34
CA ILE A 50 24.90 -2.92 -10.00
C ILE A 50 24.52 -3.72 -11.25
N GLY A 51 25.21 -4.83 -11.52
CA GLY A 51 24.94 -5.71 -12.65
C GLY A 51 23.45 -6.11 -12.78
N LYS A 52 22.98 -6.23 -14.03
CA LYS A 52 21.56 -6.48 -14.38
C LYS A 52 20.84 -7.52 -13.51
N PRO A 53 21.39 -8.73 -13.25
CA PRO A 53 20.66 -9.74 -12.47
C PRO A 53 20.52 -9.37 -10.98
N VAL A 54 21.57 -8.85 -10.35
CA VAL A 54 21.57 -8.50 -8.92
C VAL A 54 20.61 -7.34 -8.63
N ARG A 55 20.50 -6.39 -9.57
CA ARG A 55 19.55 -5.28 -9.47
C ARG A 55 18.10 -5.75 -9.47
N ILE A 56 17.75 -6.74 -10.28
CA ILE A 56 16.39 -7.31 -10.31
C ILE A 56 16.06 -7.96 -8.97
N TRP A 57 16.98 -8.75 -8.41
CA TRP A 57 16.81 -9.37 -7.09
C TRP A 57 16.67 -8.35 -5.96
N LEU A 58 17.48 -7.28 -5.99
CA LEU A 58 17.37 -6.17 -5.03
C LEU A 58 16.02 -5.46 -5.12
N VAL A 59 15.57 -5.14 -6.33
CA VAL A 59 14.25 -4.51 -6.55
C VAL A 59 13.13 -5.44 -6.08
N ALA A 60 13.21 -6.73 -6.41
CA ALA A 60 12.21 -7.71 -5.98
C ALA A 60 12.19 -7.86 -4.45
N ALA A 61 13.35 -7.88 -3.79
CA ALA A 61 13.45 -8.00 -2.34
C ALA A 61 12.95 -6.73 -1.60
N LEU A 62 13.29 -5.54 -2.10
CA LEU A 62 12.98 -4.27 -1.46
C LEU A 62 11.56 -3.76 -1.78
N CYS A 63 11.15 -3.86 -3.05
CA CYS A 63 9.83 -3.38 -3.49
C CYS A 63 8.77 -4.47 -3.51
N GLY A 64 9.13 -5.75 -3.63
CA GLY A 64 8.16 -6.85 -3.80
C GLY A 64 7.13 -6.95 -2.67
N PRO A 65 7.55 -7.00 -1.39
CA PRO A 65 6.61 -7.03 -0.27
C PRO A 65 5.69 -5.81 -0.23
N GLY A 66 6.23 -4.62 -0.53
CA GLY A 66 5.47 -3.37 -0.63
C GLY A 66 4.48 -3.37 -1.79
N ALA A 67 4.85 -3.94 -2.94
CA ALA A 67 3.99 -4.05 -4.11
C ALA A 67 2.83 -5.03 -3.87
N ILE A 68 3.12 -6.19 -3.25
CA ILE A 68 2.08 -7.16 -2.85
C ILE A 68 1.09 -6.49 -1.89
N TRP A 69 1.60 -5.78 -0.88
CA TRP A 69 0.77 -5.03 0.06
C TRP A 69 -0.07 -3.95 -0.64
N PHE A 70 0.54 -3.20 -1.56
CA PHE A 70 -0.15 -2.15 -2.30
C PHE A 70 -1.30 -2.72 -3.16
N VAL A 71 -1.04 -3.78 -3.91
CA VAL A 71 -2.06 -4.47 -4.71
C VAL A 71 -3.18 -5.00 -3.82
N TYR A 72 -2.82 -5.58 -2.67
CA TYR A 72 -3.79 -6.08 -1.70
C TYR A 72 -4.70 -4.95 -1.16
N VAL A 73 -4.12 -3.83 -0.74
CA VAL A 73 -4.89 -2.66 -0.27
C VAL A 73 -5.76 -2.09 -1.38
N LEU A 74 -5.21 -1.95 -2.60
CA LEU A 74 -5.93 -1.43 -3.76
C LEU A 74 -7.14 -2.30 -4.10
N PHE A 75 -6.97 -3.62 -4.07
CA PHE A 75 -8.07 -4.57 -4.27
C PHE A 75 -9.19 -4.38 -3.24
N HIS A 76 -8.84 -4.27 -1.96
CA HIS A 76 -9.81 -4.07 -0.89
C HIS A 76 -10.51 -2.71 -0.97
N GLU A 77 -9.78 -1.66 -1.35
CA GLU A 77 -10.36 -0.34 -1.59
C GLU A 77 -11.39 -0.40 -2.72
N LEU A 78 -11.04 -0.97 -3.88
CA LEU A 78 -11.96 -1.14 -5.01
C LEU A 78 -13.20 -1.96 -4.63
N ARG A 79 -13.01 -3.03 -3.84
CA ARG A 79 -14.12 -3.86 -3.36
C ARG A 79 -15.03 -3.14 -2.36
N SER A 80 -14.50 -2.19 -1.59
CA SER A 80 -15.27 -1.41 -0.61
C SER A 80 -16.14 -0.32 -1.25
N LEU A 81 -15.76 0.18 -2.42
CA LEU A 81 -16.40 1.32 -3.09
C LEU A 81 -17.91 1.15 -3.32
N PRO A 82 -18.43 0.01 -3.83
CA PRO A 82 -19.87 -0.13 -4.07
C PRO A 82 -20.72 -0.01 -2.79
N GLY A 83 -20.22 -0.57 -1.68
CA GLY A 83 -20.91 -0.50 -0.38
C GLY A 83 -20.90 0.92 0.19
N ARG A 84 -19.75 1.59 0.09
CA ARG A 84 -19.62 3.01 0.49
C ARG A 84 -20.48 3.93 -0.37
N TYR A 85 -20.54 3.69 -1.68
CA TYR A 85 -21.34 4.46 -2.62
C TYR A 85 -22.83 4.35 -2.31
N ARG A 86 -23.32 3.13 -2.03
CA ARG A 86 -24.71 2.91 -1.63
C ARG A 86 -25.08 3.69 -0.37
N ARG A 87 -24.24 3.64 0.68
CA ARG A 87 -24.48 4.38 1.92
C ARG A 87 -24.45 5.90 1.73
N HIS A 88 -23.56 6.40 0.89
CA HIS A 88 -23.52 7.83 0.56
C HIS A 88 -24.81 8.28 -0.11
N ARG A 89 -25.31 7.48 -1.07
CA ARG A 89 -26.56 7.76 -1.77
C ARG A 89 -27.81 7.66 -0.88
N GLU A 90 -27.77 6.85 0.17
CA GLU A 90 -28.86 6.73 1.15
C GLU A 90 -28.88 7.89 2.16
N LEU A 91 -27.79 8.67 2.26
CA LEU A 91 -27.64 9.82 3.16
C LEU A 91 -27.87 11.17 2.46
N GLU A 92 -27.97 11.19 1.12
CA GLU A 92 -28.37 12.34 0.27
C GLU A 92 -29.86 12.28 -0.07
#